data_AF-A0A949PJ21-F1
#
_entry.id   AF-A0A949PJ21-F1
#
_cell.length_a   1.000
_cell.length_b   1.000
_cell.length_c   1.000
_cell.angle_alpha   90.00
_cell.angle_beta   90.00
_cell.angle_gamma   90.00
#
_symmetry.space_group_name_H-M   'P 1'
#
loop_
_entity.id
_entity.type
_entity.pdbx_description
1 polymer ?
#
loop_
_entity_poly.entity_id
_entity_poly.type
_entity_poly.pdbx_seq_one_letter_code
_entity_poly.pdbx_strand_id
1 'polypeptide(L)'
;FADWIFCLVRTDKTVKHAGISFLLIDMETKGVETRPIKLISGSSPFCETFLTDVTVPKENLVGELNKGWTIAKRLLQHEREMISGMGLGGASSGSGGRPEGLAKTYSGEKDGKVADPALRDTITRHKMDGHGFLLTLQRSAAETKAGQNTGAASSMFKYYGTELNKRRFEIMLEAMGTDGLGWEGDQFSPSELGTTRSWLRSKGNSIEGGTTEVQLNIIAKRVLGLPD
;
A
#
# COMPACT_ATOMS: atom_id res chain seq x y z
N PHE A 1 18.29 5.08 1.52
CA PHE A 1 18.73 3.93 0.72
C PHE A 1 18.88 2.75 1.67
N ALA A 2 18.86 1.52 1.16
CA ALA A 2 19.01 0.31 1.98
C ALA A 2 20.47 -0.17 1.91
N ASP A 3 21.03 -0.57 3.05
CA ASP A 3 22.37 -1.16 3.12
C ASP A 3 22.35 -2.64 2.70
N TRP A 4 21.21 -3.30 2.88
CA TRP A 4 21.00 -4.72 2.57
C TRP A 4 19.69 -4.93 1.81
N ILE A 5 19.67 -5.95 0.95
CA ILE A 5 18.45 -6.47 0.31
C ILE A 5 18.25 -7.93 0.70
N PHE A 6 16.99 -8.32 0.90
CA PHE A 6 16.66 -9.74 0.94
C PHE A 6 16.22 -10.23 -0.44
N CYS A 7 16.67 -11.42 -0.83
CA CYS A 7 16.32 -12.04 -2.10
C CYS A 7 15.76 -13.44 -1.89
N LEU A 8 14.65 -13.72 -2.57
CA LEU A 8 14.12 -15.07 -2.74
C LEU A 8 14.75 -15.66 -4.00
N VAL A 9 15.77 -16.50 -3.81
CA VAL A 9 16.56 -17.06 -4.91
C VAL A 9 16.19 -18.52 -5.17
N ARG A 10 16.28 -18.95 -6.43
CA ARG A 10 16.06 -20.34 -6.81
C ARG A 10 17.34 -21.16 -6.64
N THR A 11 17.36 -22.01 -5.63
CA THR A 11 18.46 -22.93 -5.31
C THR A 11 18.22 -24.35 -5.80
N ASP A 12 16.97 -24.72 -6.08
CA ASP A 12 16.60 -25.94 -6.78
C ASP A 12 15.64 -25.62 -7.94
N LYS A 13 16.00 -26.09 -9.14
CA LYS A 13 15.25 -25.84 -10.38
C LYS A 13 14.18 -26.90 -10.68
N THR A 14 14.18 -28.03 -9.96
CA THR A 14 13.26 -29.15 -10.20
C THR A 14 11.90 -28.95 -9.56
N VAL A 15 11.83 -28.16 -8.48
CA VAL A 15 10.61 -27.92 -7.69
C VAL A 15 10.29 -26.43 -7.59
N LYS A 16 9.01 -26.05 -7.73
CA LYS A 16 8.58 -24.65 -7.80
C LYS A 16 8.87 -23.87 -6.50
N HIS A 17 7.99 -23.96 -5.50
CA HIS A 17 8.12 -23.18 -4.26
C HIS A 17 9.10 -23.81 -3.26
N ALA A 18 9.20 -25.14 -3.28
CA ALA A 18 10.11 -25.89 -2.42
C ALA A 18 11.58 -25.82 -2.86
N GLY A 19 11.91 -25.05 -3.89
CA GLY A 19 13.28 -24.83 -4.38
C GLY A 19 13.79 -23.41 -4.19
N ILE A 20 13.14 -22.64 -3.31
CA ILE A 20 13.45 -21.23 -3.05
C ILE A 20 14.17 -21.10 -1.71
N SER A 21 15.25 -20.31 -1.66
CA SER A 21 15.98 -19.93 -0.46
C SER A 21 15.91 -18.43 -0.20
N PHE A 22 16.09 -18.01 1.06
CA PHE A 22 16.05 -16.61 1.48
C PHE A 22 17.47 -16.15 1.80
N LEU A 23 18.00 -15.19 1.05
CA LEU A 23 19.36 -14.65 1.24
C LEU A 23 19.30 -13.18 1.63
N LEU A 24 20.22 -12.76 2.50
CA LEU A 24 20.58 -11.36 2.69
C LEU A 24 21.81 -11.03 1.85
N ILE A 25 21.71 -9.97 1.05
CA ILE A 25 22.77 -9.53 0.15
C ILE A 25 23.12 -8.08 0.52
N ASP A 26 24.40 -7.84 0.76
CA ASP A 26 24.93 -6.50 0.99
C ASP A 26 24.87 -5.73 -0.34
N MET A 27 24.26 -4.55 -0.32
CA MET A 27 24.06 -3.73 -1.52
C MET A 27 25.37 -3.17 -2.09
N GLU A 28 26.46 -3.20 -1.33
CA GLU A 28 27.81 -2.82 -1.79
C GLU A 28 28.58 -4.01 -2.40
N THR A 29 28.01 -5.23 -2.37
CA THR A 29 28.67 -6.40 -2.95
C THR A 29 28.93 -6.21 -4.43
N LYS A 30 30.15 -6.52 -4.88
CA LYS A 30 30.52 -6.48 -6.30
C LYS A 30 29.52 -7.29 -7.15
N GLY A 31 28.98 -6.65 -8.18
CA GLY A 31 27.99 -7.23 -9.09
C GLY A 31 26.54 -6.86 -8.75
N VAL A 32 26.28 -6.18 -7.63
CA VAL A 32 24.99 -5.56 -7.33
C VAL A 32 24.92 -4.18 -7.99
N GLU A 33 23.90 -3.94 -8.82
CA GLU A 33 23.64 -2.63 -9.41
C GLU A 33 22.18 -2.23 -9.25
N THR A 34 21.90 -0.98 -8.88
CA THR A 34 20.53 -0.46 -8.79
C THR A 34 20.27 0.64 -9.81
N ARG A 35 19.12 0.56 -10.49
CA ARG A 35 18.63 1.59 -11.42
C ARG A 35 17.30 2.15 -10.91
N PRO A 36 17.26 3.41 -10.43
CA PRO A 36 16.02 4.00 -9.91
C PRO A 36 14.91 4.04 -10.94
N ILE A 37 13.68 3.74 -10.53
CA ILE A 37 12.47 3.85 -11.34
C ILE A 37 11.68 5.06 -10.85
N LYS A 38 11.56 6.07 -11.72
CA LYS A 38 10.69 7.21 -11.46
C LYS A 38 9.24 6.82 -11.69
N LEU A 39 8.41 6.94 -10.66
CA LEU A 39 6.98 6.67 -10.74
C LEU A 39 6.25 7.83 -11.42
N ILE A 40 5.02 7.56 -11.86
CA ILE A 40 4.10 8.57 -12.39
C ILE A 40 3.78 9.65 -11.36
N SER A 41 3.93 9.35 -10.06
CA SER A 41 3.80 10.30 -8.94
C SER A 41 5.07 11.17 -8.72
N GLY A 42 6.07 11.04 -9.59
CA GLY A 42 7.29 11.85 -9.57
C GLY A 42 8.30 11.40 -8.51
N SER A 43 7.85 10.64 -7.51
CA SER A 43 8.70 9.95 -6.55
C SER A 43 9.47 8.79 -7.20
N SER A 44 10.65 8.49 -6.67
CA SER A 44 11.48 7.37 -7.12
C SER A 44 11.89 6.46 -5.95
N PRO A 45 10.92 5.85 -5.23
CA PRO A 45 11.23 5.00 -4.08
C PRO A 45 11.68 3.59 -4.49
N PHE A 46 11.50 3.22 -5.76
CA PHE A 46 11.84 1.90 -6.29
C PHE A 46 13.07 1.95 -7.19
N CYS A 47 13.72 0.80 -7.33
CA CYS A 47 14.76 0.58 -8.31
C CYS A 47 14.64 -0.84 -8.89
N GLU A 48 15.14 -1.02 -10.10
CA GLU A 48 15.54 -2.34 -10.59
C GLU A 48 16.88 -2.68 -9.97
N THR A 49 17.02 -3.88 -9.41
CA THR A 49 18.30 -4.37 -8.86
C THR A 49 18.81 -5.51 -9.72
N PHE A 50 20.00 -5.35 -10.29
CA PHE A 50 20.71 -6.36 -11.05
C PHE A 50 21.71 -7.07 -10.14
N LEU A 51 21.78 -8.40 -10.27
CA LEU A 51 22.71 -9.26 -9.54
C LEU A 51 23.53 -10.04 -10.58
N THR A 52 24.71 -9.54 -10.91
CA THR A 52 25.62 -10.11 -11.92
C THR A 52 26.76 -10.86 -11.23
N ASP A 53 26.74 -12.19 -11.28
CA ASP A 53 27.75 -13.07 -10.67
C ASP A 53 28.06 -12.75 -9.19
N VAL A 54 27.05 -12.26 -8.47
CA VAL A 54 27.16 -11.89 -7.05
C VAL A 54 27.42 -13.15 -6.21
N THR A 55 28.53 -13.13 -5.45
CA THR A 55 28.87 -14.19 -4.51
C THR A 55 28.41 -13.80 -3.11
N VAL A 56 27.58 -14.63 -2.49
CA VAL A 56 27.00 -14.37 -1.16
C VAL A 56 27.52 -15.42 -0.17
N PRO A 57 28.02 -15.03 1.02
CA PRO A 57 28.44 -15.98 2.06
C PRO A 57 27.29 -16.88 2.52
N LYS A 58 27.60 -18.13 2.88
CA LYS A 58 26.57 -19.13 3.25
C LYS A 58 25.84 -18.74 4.54
N GLU A 59 26.51 -18.03 5.44
CA GLU A 59 25.97 -17.51 6.69
C GLU A 59 24.84 -16.47 6.48
N ASN A 60 24.76 -15.85 5.28
CA ASN A 60 23.68 -14.93 4.95
C ASN A 60 22.41 -15.64 4.46
N LEU A 61 22.41 -16.98 4.45
CA LEU A 61 21.21 -17.78 4.28
C LEU A 61 20.34 -17.69 5.54
N VAL A 62 19.14 -17.14 5.38
CA VAL A 62 18.16 -17.06 6.46
C VAL A 62 17.31 -18.32 6.45
N GLY A 63 17.39 -19.08 7.55
CA GLY A 63 16.72 -20.37 7.69
C GLY A 63 17.45 -21.48 6.94
N GLU A 64 16.69 -22.45 6.42
CA GLU A 64 17.25 -23.62 5.75
C GLU A 64 17.25 -23.48 4.22
N LEU A 65 18.22 -24.16 3.57
CA LEU A 65 18.27 -24.29 2.12
C LEU A 65 16.92 -24.81 1.61
N ASN A 66 16.40 -24.20 0.54
CA ASN A 66 15.12 -24.55 -0.09
C ASN A 66 13.86 -24.29 0.75
N LYS A 67 13.97 -23.66 1.93
CA LYS A 67 12.83 -23.31 2.81
C LYS A 67 12.47 -21.83 2.81
N GLY A 68 13.06 -21.03 1.91
CA GLY A 68 12.83 -19.59 1.82
C GLY A 68 11.38 -19.18 1.57
N TRP A 69 10.60 -19.99 0.84
CA TRP A 69 9.18 -19.69 0.60
C TRP A 69 8.32 -19.72 1.88
N THR A 70 8.70 -20.53 2.87
CA THR A 70 8.00 -20.55 4.16
C THR A 70 8.18 -19.22 4.89
N ILE A 71 9.41 -18.68 4.86
CA ILE A 71 9.76 -17.37 5.44
C ILE A 71 9.02 -16.26 4.69
N ALA A 72 9.07 -16.29 3.36
CA ALA A 72 8.40 -15.31 2.49
C ALA A 72 6.90 -15.18 2.80
N LYS A 73 6.19 -16.30 2.96
CA LYS A 73 4.76 -16.29 3.29
C LYS A 73 4.49 -15.59 4.63
N ARG A 74 5.34 -15.81 5.62
CA ARG A 74 5.19 -15.19 6.94
C ARG A 74 5.46 -13.69 6.88
N LEU A 75 6.49 -13.27 6.14
CA LEU A 75 6.81 -11.86 5.90
C LEU A 75 5.65 -11.15 5.19
N LEU A 76 5.11 -11.72 4.11
CA LEU A 76 3.97 -11.17 3.39
C LEU A 76 2.71 -11.04 4.25
N GLN A 77 2.50 -11.96 5.20
CA GLN A 77 1.39 -11.85 6.15
C GLN A 77 1.56 -10.60 7.03
N HIS A 78 2.77 -10.37 7.54
CA HIS A 78 3.06 -9.21 8.39
C HIS A 78 2.98 -7.87 7.62
N GLU A 79 3.48 -7.83 6.39
CA GLU A 79 3.37 -6.63 5.54
C GLU A 79 1.91 -6.27 5.23
N ARG A 80 1.03 -7.25 5.05
CA ARG A 80 -0.41 -7.01 4.83
C ARG A 80 -1.09 -6.38 6.04
N GLU A 81 -0.68 -6.76 7.25
CA GLU A 81 -1.13 -6.10 8.48
C GLU A 81 -0.69 -4.63 8.49
N MET A 82 0.54 -4.33 8.08
CA MET A 82 1.04 -2.94 7.99
C MET A 82 0.30 -2.10 6.94
N ILE A 83 0.06 -2.66 5.73
CA ILE A 83 -0.67 -1.98 4.65
C ILE A 83 -2.14 -1.74 5.03
N SER A 84 -2.73 -2.64 5.82
CA SER A 84 -4.11 -2.47 6.30
C SER A 84 -4.31 -1.19 7.12
N GLY A 85 -3.26 -0.69 7.78
CA GLY A 85 -3.25 0.58 8.50
C GLY A 85 -3.18 1.82 7.60
N MET A 86 -2.81 1.69 6.32
CA MET A 86 -2.73 2.83 5.39
C MET A 86 -4.09 3.46 5.08
N GLY A 87 -5.18 2.67 5.13
CA GLY A 87 -6.55 3.17 4.95
C GLY A 87 -7.00 4.14 6.05
N LEU A 88 -6.26 4.21 7.16
CA LEU A 88 -6.55 5.05 8.32
C LEU A 88 -5.80 6.40 8.29
N GLY A 89 -5.06 6.68 7.21
CA GLY A 89 -4.22 7.88 7.11
C GLY A 89 -2.90 7.78 7.87
N GLY A 90 -2.49 6.57 8.27
CA GLY A 90 -1.18 6.32 8.86
C GLY A 90 -0.06 6.35 7.83
N ALA A 91 0.95 7.19 8.08
CA ALA A 91 2.27 7.26 7.42
C ALA A 91 2.39 7.91 6.03
N SER A 92 1.38 8.65 5.57
CA SER A 92 1.62 9.70 4.56
C SER A 92 0.89 10.98 4.99
N SER A 93 1.47 11.66 5.97
CA SER A 93 1.36 13.11 6.19
C SER A 93 1.97 13.91 5.01
N GLY A 94 1.85 13.38 3.79
CA GLY A 94 2.31 14.03 2.57
C GLY A 94 1.22 14.98 2.13
N SER A 95 1.43 16.27 2.42
CA SER A 95 0.88 17.53 1.87
C SER A 95 -0.58 17.66 1.40
N GLY A 96 -1.34 16.58 1.22
CA GLY A 96 -2.75 16.60 0.88
C GLY A 96 -3.57 16.75 2.16
N GLY A 97 -4.20 17.92 2.31
CA GLY A 97 -5.11 18.18 3.43
C GLY A 97 -6.24 17.15 3.52
N ARG A 98 -7.06 17.22 4.56
CA ARG A 98 -8.27 16.38 4.64
C ARG A 98 -9.24 16.76 3.51
N PRO A 99 -10.03 15.83 2.94
CA PRO A 99 -11.00 16.13 1.88
C PRO A 99 -11.92 17.30 2.20
N GLU A 100 -12.39 17.42 3.45
CA GLU A 100 -13.22 18.55 3.89
C GLU A 100 -12.52 19.91 3.85
N GLY A 101 -11.20 19.94 4.06
CA GLY A 101 -10.42 21.17 4.03
C GLY A 101 -10.32 21.70 2.62
N LEU A 102 -9.89 20.85 1.68
CA LEU A 102 -9.85 21.19 0.26
C LEU A 102 -11.24 21.55 -0.27
N ALA A 103 -12.26 20.76 0.05
CA ALA A 103 -13.62 21.08 -0.36
C ALA A 103 -14.08 22.46 0.11
N LYS A 104 -13.77 22.85 1.35
CA LYS A 104 -14.06 24.22 1.83
C LYS A 104 -13.27 25.29 1.09
N THR A 105 -12.01 25.02 0.75
CA THR A 105 -11.17 25.96 -0.01
C THR A 105 -11.71 26.23 -1.41
N TYR A 106 -12.10 25.20 -2.15
CA TYR A 106 -12.47 25.34 -3.57
C TYR A 106 -13.97 25.50 -3.82
N SER A 107 -14.83 24.89 -2.99
CA SER A 107 -16.29 25.02 -3.11
C SER A 107 -16.90 26.04 -2.15
N GLY A 108 -16.11 26.59 -1.23
CA GLY A 108 -16.53 27.53 -0.20
C GLY A 108 -17.08 26.87 1.07
N GLU A 109 -17.35 27.71 2.06
CA GLU A 109 -17.86 27.31 3.38
C GLU A 109 -19.15 28.07 3.72
N LYS A 110 -20.16 27.33 4.20
CA LYS A 110 -21.42 27.88 4.69
C LYS A 110 -21.76 27.26 6.03
N ASP A 111 -21.95 28.10 7.05
CA ASP A 111 -22.28 27.68 8.42
C ASP A 111 -21.31 26.61 8.99
N GLY A 112 -20.01 26.76 8.73
CA GLY A 112 -18.99 25.82 9.18
C GLY A 112 -18.84 24.54 8.32
N LYS A 113 -19.60 24.43 7.21
CA LYS A 113 -19.71 23.22 6.38
C LYS A 113 -19.24 23.49 4.95
N VAL A 114 -18.81 22.45 4.25
CA VAL A 114 -18.62 22.49 2.79
C VAL A 114 -19.90 23.01 2.15
N ALA A 115 -19.78 24.07 1.33
CA ALA A 115 -20.93 24.76 0.76
C ALA A 115 -21.63 23.93 -0.33
N ASP A 116 -20.88 23.20 -1.15
CA ASP A 116 -21.43 22.25 -2.12
C ASP A 116 -22.10 21.06 -1.39
N PRO A 117 -23.44 20.89 -1.52
CA PRO A 117 -24.16 19.82 -0.85
C PRO A 117 -23.81 18.42 -1.36
N ALA A 118 -23.49 18.26 -2.65
CA ALA A 118 -23.15 16.97 -3.25
C ALA A 118 -21.75 16.52 -2.79
N LEU A 119 -20.76 17.42 -2.86
CA LEU A 119 -19.41 17.14 -2.38
C LEU A 119 -19.41 16.86 -0.86
N ARG A 120 -20.19 17.63 -0.10
CA ARG A 120 -20.37 17.40 1.34
C ARG A 120 -20.92 16.01 1.65
N ASP A 121 -21.93 15.57 0.90
CA ASP A 121 -22.56 14.26 1.06
C ASP A 121 -21.58 13.11 0.74
N THR A 122 -20.81 13.27 -0.34
CA THR A 122 -19.73 12.33 -0.70
C THR A 122 -18.64 12.25 0.39
N ILE A 123 -18.19 13.39 0.92
CA ILE A 123 -17.22 13.43 2.04
C ILE A 123 -17.81 12.77 3.29
N THR A 124 -19.07 13.04 3.62
CA THR A 124 -19.74 12.44 4.77
C THR A 124 -19.78 10.91 4.66
N ARG A 125 -20.20 10.37 3.51
CA ARG A 125 -20.17 8.92 3.25
C ARG A 125 -18.77 8.35 3.43
N HIS A 126 -17.76 8.99 2.83
CA HIS A 126 -16.37 8.54 2.97
C HIS A 126 -15.90 8.51 4.43
N LYS A 127 -16.27 9.51 5.24
CA LYS A 127 -15.96 9.55 6.68
C LYS A 127 -16.70 8.48 7.46
N MET A 128 -17.96 8.21 7.14
CA MET A 128 -18.73 7.12 7.74
C MET A 128 -18.11 5.75 7.44
N ASP A 129 -17.76 5.51 6.17
CA ASP A 129 -17.07 4.28 5.74
C ASP A 129 -15.73 4.10 6.46
N GLY A 130 -14.94 5.18 6.57
CA GLY A 130 -13.67 5.17 7.30
C GLY A 130 -13.84 4.88 8.79
N HIS A 131 -14.90 5.41 9.40
CA HIS A 131 -15.22 5.12 10.80
C HIS A 131 -15.66 3.66 11.01
N GLY A 132 -16.51 3.13 10.13
CA GLY A 132 -16.90 1.71 10.16
C GLY A 132 -15.69 0.78 9.96
N PHE A 133 -14.77 1.17 9.09
CA PHE A 133 -13.52 0.44 8.89
C PHE A 133 -12.63 0.44 10.13
N LEU A 134 -12.47 1.59 10.80
CA LEU A 134 -11.73 1.72 12.07
C LEU A 134 -12.29 0.79 13.15
N LEU A 135 -13.60 0.81 13.36
CA LEU A 135 -14.28 -0.06 14.32
C LEU A 135 -14.08 -1.54 13.98
N THR A 136 -14.09 -1.89 12.70
CA THR A 136 -13.85 -3.27 12.24
C THR A 136 -12.40 -3.70 12.50
N LEU A 137 -11.44 -2.80 12.32
CA LEU A 137 -10.03 -3.05 12.63
C LEU A 137 -9.83 -3.27 14.14
N GLN A 138 -10.45 -2.44 14.97
CA GLN A 138 -10.43 -2.57 16.43
C GLN A 138 -11.04 -3.89 16.89
N ARG A 139 -12.20 -4.28 16.31
CA ARG A 139 -12.84 -5.57 16.57
C ARG A 139 -11.90 -6.73 16.22
N SER A 140 -11.32 -6.74 15.03
CA SER A 140 -10.41 -7.82 14.63
C SER A 140 -9.15 -7.89 15.49
N ALA A 141 -8.61 -6.74 15.93
CA ALA A 141 -7.50 -6.74 16.89
C ALA A 141 -7.89 -7.35 18.25
N ALA A 142 -9.11 -7.10 18.72
CA ALA A 142 -9.63 -7.71 19.95
C ALA A 142 -9.84 -9.23 19.79
N GLU A 143 -10.38 -9.68 18.65
CA GLU A 143 -10.55 -11.11 18.32
C GLU A 143 -9.20 -11.85 18.28
N THR A 144 -8.18 -11.25 17.65
CA THR A 144 -6.81 -11.80 17.63
C THR A 144 -6.24 -11.93 19.04
N LYS A 145 -6.42 -10.90 19.90
CA LYS A 145 -5.97 -10.95 21.31
C LYS A 145 -6.68 -12.03 22.11
N ALA A 146 -7.93 -12.35 21.76
CA ALA A 146 -8.70 -13.44 22.34
C ALA A 146 -8.33 -14.83 21.76
N GLY A 147 -7.32 -14.92 20.90
CA GLY A 147 -6.83 -16.18 20.32
C GLY A 147 -7.62 -16.66 19.10
N GLN A 148 -8.54 -15.86 18.55
CA GLN A 148 -9.25 -16.23 17.32
C GLN A 148 -8.35 -16.08 16.10
N ASN A 149 -8.47 -17.00 15.14
CA ASN A 149 -7.72 -16.92 13.89
C ASN A 149 -8.37 -15.94 12.91
N THR A 150 -7.85 -14.72 12.86
CA THR A 150 -8.29 -13.65 11.96
C THR A 150 -7.36 -13.50 10.73
N GLY A 151 -6.46 -14.46 10.48
CA GLY A 151 -5.38 -14.29 9.50
C GLY A 151 -5.86 -13.97 8.08
N ALA A 152 -6.97 -14.57 7.64
CA ALA A 152 -7.56 -14.28 6.33
C ALA A 152 -8.30 -12.91 6.27
N ALA A 153 -8.71 -12.35 7.41
CA ALA A 153 -9.34 -11.03 7.47
C ALA A 153 -8.38 -9.90 7.10
N SER A 154 -7.06 -10.12 7.23
CA SER A 154 -6.03 -9.18 6.76
C SER A 154 -6.17 -8.82 5.27
N SER A 155 -6.61 -9.77 4.43
CA SER A 155 -6.90 -9.54 3.01
C SER A 155 -8.08 -8.59 2.79
N MET A 156 -9.12 -8.68 3.63
CA MET A 156 -10.25 -7.75 3.60
C MET A 156 -9.79 -6.34 3.99
N PHE A 157 -8.98 -6.22 5.05
CA PHE A 157 -8.50 -4.91 5.47
C PHE A 157 -7.56 -4.27 4.45
N LYS A 158 -6.66 -5.05 3.84
CA LYS A 158 -5.83 -4.57 2.74
C LYS A 158 -6.70 -4.07 1.59
N TYR A 159 -7.66 -4.87 1.13
CA TYR A 159 -8.55 -4.45 0.04
C TYR A 159 -9.28 -3.15 0.38
N TYR A 160 -10.08 -3.15 1.46
CA TYR A 160 -10.95 -2.02 1.77
C TYR A 160 -10.18 -0.76 2.14
N GLY A 161 -9.07 -0.89 2.88
CA GLY A 161 -8.20 0.24 3.22
C GLY A 161 -7.59 0.90 1.99
N THR A 162 -7.20 0.11 0.97
CA THR A 162 -6.69 0.65 -0.29
C THR A 162 -7.76 1.33 -1.13
N GLU A 163 -8.98 0.79 -1.17
CA GLU A 163 -10.12 1.43 -1.84
C GLU A 163 -10.57 2.72 -1.15
N LEU A 164 -10.56 2.74 0.19
CA LEU A 164 -10.79 3.97 0.95
C LEU A 164 -9.74 5.03 0.61
N ASN A 165 -8.46 4.68 0.62
CA ASN A 165 -7.41 5.66 0.33
C ASN A 165 -7.48 6.21 -1.09
N LYS A 166 -7.77 5.37 -2.10
CA LYS A 166 -7.99 5.83 -3.47
C LYS A 166 -9.18 6.80 -3.54
N ARG A 167 -10.34 6.41 -2.98
CA ARG A 167 -11.55 7.27 -2.94
C ARG A 167 -11.28 8.61 -2.26
N ARG A 168 -10.50 8.61 -1.17
CA ARG A 168 -10.09 9.85 -0.49
C ARG A 168 -9.43 10.83 -1.47
N PHE A 169 -8.47 10.35 -2.26
CA PHE A 169 -7.78 11.19 -3.23
C PHE A 169 -8.65 11.54 -4.45
N GLU A 170 -9.58 10.68 -4.88
CA GLU A 170 -10.57 11.06 -5.90
C GLU A 170 -11.42 12.25 -5.45
N ILE A 171 -11.92 12.22 -4.21
CA ILE A 171 -12.74 13.31 -3.64
C ILE A 171 -11.92 14.60 -3.56
N MET A 172 -10.63 14.50 -3.22
CA MET A 172 -9.74 15.66 -3.18
C MET A 172 -9.51 16.24 -4.57
N LEU A 173 -9.36 15.41 -5.61
CA LEU A 173 -9.28 15.88 -6.99
C LEU A 173 -10.58 16.52 -7.47
N GLU A 174 -11.71 15.89 -7.19
CA GLU A 174 -13.03 16.43 -7.50
C GLU A 174 -13.23 17.81 -6.86
N ALA A 175 -12.84 17.98 -5.60
CA ALA A 175 -12.90 19.24 -4.89
C ALA A 175 -12.08 20.35 -5.56
N MET A 176 -10.87 20.03 -6.03
CA MET A 176 -9.98 21.00 -6.70
C MET A 176 -10.39 21.30 -8.16
N GLY A 177 -11.25 20.47 -8.76
CA GLY A 177 -11.62 20.62 -10.17
C GLY A 177 -10.41 20.61 -11.10
N THR A 178 -10.31 21.61 -11.98
CA THR A 178 -9.20 21.73 -12.95
C THR A 178 -7.84 21.93 -12.30
N ASP A 179 -7.81 22.54 -11.11
CA ASP A 179 -6.56 22.77 -10.38
C ASP A 179 -5.95 21.46 -9.87
N GLY A 180 -6.78 20.41 -9.71
CA GLY A 180 -6.38 19.06 -9.37
C GLY A 180 -5.72 18.27 -10.50
N LEU A 181 -5.57 18.85 -11.69
CA LEU A 181 -4.87 18.25 -12.83
C LEU A 181 -3.41 18.72 -12.94
N GLY A 182 -2.98 19.62 -12.05
CA GLY A 182 -1.63 20.16 -12.04
C GLY A 182 -0.55 19.15 -11.72
N TRP A 183 0.47 19.07 -12.58
CA TRP A 183 1.61 18.16 -12.43
C TRP A 183 2.93 18.88 -12.05
N GLU A 184 3.13 20.04 -12.65
CA GLU A 184 4.26 20.94 -12.46
C GLU A 184 3.88 22.36 -12.92
N GLY A 185 4.75 23.33 -12.67
CA GLY A 185 4.58 24.72 -13.05
C GLY A 185 4.07 25.60 -11.90
N ASP A 186 4.36 26.91 -12.02
CA ASP A 186 4.13 27.90 -10.97
C ASP A 186 2.66 28.34 -10.86
N GLN A 187 1.83 27.96 -11.83
CA GLN A 187 0.39 28.21 -11.84
C GLN A 187 -0.38 27.33 -10.85
N PHE A 188 0.25 26.27 -10.33
CA PHE A 188 -0.34 25.41 -9.30
C PHE A 188 0.41 25.61 -7.98
N SER A 189 -0.35 25.76 -6.90
CA SER A 189 0.18 25.78 -5.55
C SER A 189 0.88 24.45 -5.21
N PRO A 190 1.85 24.48 -4.28
CA PRO A 190 2.50 23.26 -3.78
C PRO A 190 1.51 22.22 -3.22
N SER A 191 0.37 22.67 -2.68
CA SER A 191 -0.69 21.80 -2.14
C SER A 191 -1.43 21.05 -3.25
N GLU A 192 -1.78 21.72 -4.35
CA GLU A 192 -2.41 21.10 -5.52
C GLU A 192 -1.48 20.07 -6.14
N LEU A 193 -0.23 20.46 -6.46
CA LEU A 193 0.78 19.57 -7.02
C LEU A 193 1.02 18.33 -6.14
N GLY A 194 1.13 18.54 -4.83
CA GLY A 194 1.32 17.45 -3.87
C GLY A 194 0.10 16.52 -3.79
N THR A 195 -1.11 17.07 -3.89
CA THR A 195 -2.35 16.28 -3.90
C THR A 195 -2.46 15.43 -5.16
N THR A 196 -2.21 16.00 -6.34
CA THR A 196 -2.22 15.28 -7.62
C THR A 196 -1.19 14.14 -7.62
N ARG A 197 0.03 14.40 -7.15
CA ARG A 197 1.09 13.39 -7.00
C ARG A 197 0.69 12.27 -6.04
N SER A 198 0.04 12.61 -4.95
CA SER A 198 -0.43 11.64 -3.95
C SER A 198 -1.59 10.79 -4.48
N TRP A 199 -2.50 11.38 -5.25
CA TRP A 199 -3.54 10.64 -5.97
C TRP A 199 -2.95 9.61 -6.94
N LEU A 200 -1.99 10.03 -7.76
CA LEU A 200 -1.30 9.14 -8.69
C LEU A 200 -0.58 7.99 -7.95
N ARG A 201 0.09 8.29 -6.82
CA ARG A 201 0.73 7.27 -5.98
C ARG A 201 -0.28 6.29 -5.37
N SER A 202 -1.48 6.77 -5.01
CA SER A 202 -2.51 5.97 -4.35
C SER A 202 -2.99 4.79 -5.22
N LYS A 203 -2.88 4.90 -6.55
CA LYS A 203 -3.28 3.84 -7.48
C LYS A 203 -2.46 2.55 -7.27
N GLY A 204 -1.17 2.71 -7.00
CA GLY A 204 -0.25 1.60 -6.71
C GLY A 204 -0.68 0.74 -5.53
N ASN A 205 -1.40 1.30 -4.55
CA ASN A 205 -1.85 0.61 -3.34
C ASN A 205 -2.75 -0.61 -3.66
N SER A 206 -3.48 -0.55 -4.77
CA SER A 206 -4.35 -1.65 -5.20
C SER A 206 -3.59 -2.83 -5.84
N ILE A 207 -2.29 -2.66 -6.09
CA ILE A 207 -1.40 -3.63 -6.75
C ILE A 207 -0.35 -4.15 -5.76
N GLU A 208 0.35 -3.24 -5.08
CA GLU A 208 1.42 -3.58 -4.13
C GLU A 208 0.88 -4.35 -2.91
N GLY A 209 1.72 -5.19 -2.29
CA GLY A 209 1.32 -6.06 -1.18
C GLY A 209 0.31 -7.16 -1.57
N GLY A 210 0.08 -7.37 -2.87
CA GLY A 210 -0.86 -8.32 -3.45
C GLY A 210 -2.07 -7.63 -4.05
N THR A 211 -2.36 -7.90 -5.32
CA THR A 211 -3.38 -7.19 -6.10
C THR A 211 -4.78 -7.38 -5.52
N THR A 212 -5.67 -6.43 -5.81
CA THR A 212 -7.08 -6.48 -5.41
C THR A 212 -7.75 -7.80 -5.78
N GLU A 213 -7.51 -8.31 -6.98
CA GLU A 213 -8.08 -9.56 -7.48
C GLU A 213 -7.58 -10.76 -6.66
N VAL A 214 -6.30 -10.77 -6.30
CA VAL A 214 -5.73 -11.81 -5.42
C VAL A 214 -6.33 -11.72 -4.02
N GLN A 215 -6.52 -10.51 -3.47
CA GLN A 215 -7.18 -10.37 -2.16
C GLN A 215 -8.63 -10.84 -2.20
N LEU A 216 -9.39 -10.49 -3.25
CA LEU A 216 -10.77 -10.92 -3.42
C LEU A 216 -10.89 -12.44 -3.53
N ASN A 217 -9.96 -13.10 -4.24
CA ASN A 217 -9.88 -14.56 -4.27
C ASN A 217 -9.61 -15.16 -2.88
N ILE A 218 -8.72 -14.56 -2.09
CA ILE A 218 -8.46 -15.01 -0.72
C ILE A 218 -9.71 -14.82 0.16
N ILE A 219 -10.40 -13.68 0.05
CA ILE A 219 -11.63 -13.40 0.80
C ILE A 219 -12.70 -14.43 0.46
N ALA A 220 -12.97 -14.64 -0.83
CA ALA A 220 -13.95 -15.63 -1.30
C ALA A 220 -13.68 -17.02 -0.72
N LYS A 221 -12.43 -17.51 -0.81
CA LYS A 221 -12.10 -18.89 -0.47
C LYS A 221 -11.84 -19.12 1.02
N ARG A 222 -11.18 -18.17 1.68
CA ARG A 222 -10.66 -18.32 3.05
C ARG A 222 -11.48 -17.61 4.11
N VAL A 223 -12.28 -16.62 3.72
CA VAL A 223 -13.20 -15.91 4.65
C VAL A 223 -14.63 -16.40 4.45
N LEU A 224 -15.09 -16.46 3.19
CA LEU A 224 -16.47 -16.85 2.89
C LEU A 224 -16.65 -18.36 2.63
N GLY A 225 -15.57 -19.12 2.47
CA GLY A 225 -15.62 -20.57 2.27
C GLY A 225 -16.24 -20.99 0.93
N LEU A 226 -16.16 -20.14 -0.10
CA LEU A 226 -16.70 -20.45 -1.43
C LEU A 226 -15.87 -21.54 -2.14
N PRO A 227 -16.51 -22.37 -2.97
CA PRO A 227 -15.83 -23.43 -3.73
C PRO A 227 -14.86 -22.88 -4.78
N ASP A 228 -13.90 -23.72 -5.19
CA ASP A 228 -12.86 -23.43 -6.18
C ASP A 228 -13.36 -23.41 -7.63
#